data_AF-A0A1W1CYL8-F1
#
_entry.id   AF-A0A1W1CYL8-F1
#
_cell.length_a   1.000
_cell.length_b   1.000
_cell.length_c   1.000
_cell.angle_alpha   90.00
_cell.angle_beta   90.00
_cell.angle_gamma   90.00
#
_symmetry.space_group_name_H-M   'P 1'
#
loop_
_entity.id
_entity.type
_entity.pdbx_description
1 polymer ?
#
loop_
_entity_poly.entity_id
_entity_poly.type
_entity_poly.pdbx_seq_one_letter_code
_entity_poly.pdbx_strand_id
1 'polypeptide(L)'
;MRRTAFTLIELMIVIVIMGVVYTLAINNFSRLNSDSTQKLRLENLKEYLGSLKYSKSARVLCLDNCANCGIYLDGNKTKSIDGFVDDSVKTYRYDNSYGFIEQKQKTFFNADGVEENICFSYTLDNNKIGDQVLIEYKNKFYDMTTYLQKTPVYKSMQAAQDAKENLVNAVIR
;
A
#
# COMPACT_ATOMS: atom_id res chain seq x y z
N MET A 1 -21.06 -22.83 35.12
CA MET A 1 -20.16 -22.27 34.07
C MET A 1 -18.75 -22.21 34.63
N ARG A 2 -17.86 -23.10 34.19
CA ARG A 2 -16.46 -23.14 34.65
C ARG A 2 -15.66 -22.17 33.77
N ARG A 3 -15.28 -21.01 34.31
CA ARG A 3 -14.37 -20.08 33.61
C ARG A 3 -12.97 -20.71 33.64
N THR A 4 -12.48 -21.15 32.50
CA THR A 4 -11.08 -21.56 32.35
C THR A 4 -10.24 -20.30 32.33
N ALA A 5 -9.57 -20.01 33.44
CA ALA A 5 -8.58 -18.95 33.50
C ALA A 5 -7.36 -19.40 32.68
N PHE A 6 -6.87 -18.52 31.81
CA PHE A 6 -5.60 -18.72 31.13
C PHE A 6 -4.50 -18.92 32.17
N THR A 7 -3.65 -19.91 31.92
CA THR A 7 -2.49 -20.13 32.78
C THR A 7 -1.47 -19.01 32.56
N LEU A 8 -0.68 -18.70 33.60
CA LEU A 8 0.41 -17.71 33.49
C LEU A 8 1.41 -18.07 32.37
N ILE A 9 1.62 -19.37 32.14
CA ILE A 9 2.53 -19.88 31.10
C ILE A 9 1.97 -19.58 29.70
N GLU A 10 0.67 -19.82 29.47
CA GLU A 10 0.03 -19.49 28.18
C GLU A 10 0.13 -17.99 27.88
N LEU A 11 -0.07 -17.13 28.89
CA LEU A 11 0.07 -15.69 28.72
C LEU A 11 1.49 -15.27 28.32
N MET A 12 2.52 -15.86 28.95
CA MET A 12 3.92 -15.55 28.60
C MET A 12 4.27 -15.99 27.18
N ILE A 13 3.81 -17.16 26.75
CA ILE A 13 4.06 -17.67 25.39
C ILE A 13 3.46 -16.71 24.34
N VAL A 14 2.24 -16.22 24.56
CA VAL A 14 1.60 -15.26 23.65
C VAL A 14 2.41 -13.96 23.55
N ILE A 15 2.90 -13.43 24.66
CA ILE A 15 3.71 -12.20 24.67
C ILE A 15 5.03 -12.40 23.92
N VAL A 16 5.68 -13.55 24.08
CA VAL A 16 6.92 -13.88 23.36
C VAL A 16 6.68 -14.00 21.85
N ILE A 17 5.63 -14.73 21.44
CA ILE A 17 5.28 -14.87 20.02
C ILE A 17 4.97 -13.50 19.42
N MET A 18 4.18 -12.67 20.10
CA MET A 18 3.89 -11.31 19.64
C MET A 18 5.18 -10.48 19.52
N GLY A 19 6.07 -10.54 20.52
CA GLY A 19 7.37 -9.85 20.47
C GLY A 19 8.26 -10.28 19.30
N VAL A 20 8.33 -11.58 19.00
CA VAL A 20 9.08 -12.10 17.85
C VAL A 20 8.47 -11.65 16.52
N VAL A 21 7.13 -11.68 16.39
CA VAL A 21 6.45 -11.21 15.17
C VAL A 21 6.70 -9.71 14.94
N TYR A 22 6.59 -8.89 15.99
CA TYR A 22 6.87 -7.46 15.92
C TYR A 22 8.33 -7.17 15.55
N THR A 23 9.30 -7.89 16.13
CA THR A 23 10.72 -7.67 15.84
C THR A 23 11.10 -8.13 14.43
N LEU A 24 10.52 -9.21 13.92
CA LEU A 24 10.71 -9.64 12.53
C LEU A 24 10.12 -8.64 11.53
N ALA A 25 8.92 -8.12 11.81
CA ALA A 25 8.31 -7.09 10.98
C ALA A 25 9.16 -5.80 10.93
N ILE A 26 9.68 -5.35 12.07
CA ILE A 26 10.45 -4.10 12.13
C ILE A 26 11.87 -4.23 11.57
N ASN A 27 12.54 -5.38 11.76
CA ASN A 27 13.89 -5.60 11.23
C ASN A 27 13.91 -5.71 9.71
N ASN A 28 12.88 -6.30 9.10
CA ASN A 28 12.71 -6.29 7.64
C ASN A 28 12.49 -4.87 7.11
N PHE A 29 11.76 -4.03 7.83
CA PHE A 29 11.55 -2.63 7.46
C PHE A 29 12.82 -1.77 7.62
N SER A 30 13.59 -2.01 8.68
CA SER A 30 14.77 -1.20 9.02
C SER A 30 15.96 -1.45 8.09
N ARG A 31 16.14 -2.68 7.59
CA ARG A 31 17.22 -3.04 6.66
C ARG A 31 17.05 -2.50 5.24
N LEU A 32 15.87 -1.97 4.90
CA LEU A 32 15.60 -1.36 3.59
C LEU A 32 15.78 0.18 3.60
N ASN A 33 15.94 0.78 4.79
CA ASN A 33 16.02 2.24 4.98
C ASN A 33 17.44 2.83 4.91
N SER A 34 18.47 2.07 4.53
CA SER A 34 19.86 2.53 4.52
C SER A 34 20.33 3.22 3.24
N ASP A 35 19.49 3.34 2.20
CA ASP A 35 19.82 4.08 0.98
C ASP A 35 18.85 5.25 0.75
N SER A 36 19.23 6.43 1.24
CA SER A 36 18.55 7.72 1.03
C SER A 36 18.56 8.21 -0.43
N THR A 37 18.93 7.36 -1.39
CA THR A 37 19.01 7.61 -2.83
C THR A 37 18.11 6.69 -3.67
N GLN A 38 17.31 5.80 -3.06
CA GLN A 38 16.40 4.98 -3.84
C GLN A 38 15.33 5.85 -4.54
N LYS A 39 15.41 5.90 -5.87
CA LYS A 39 14.36 6.48 -6.72
C LYS A 39 13.01 5.85 -6.34
N LEU A 40 11.99 6.67 -6.14
CA LEU A 40 10.64 6.19 -5.84
C LEU A 40 10.13 5.34 -7.02
N ARG A 41 9.63 4.14 -6.73
CA ARG A 41 9.02 3.20 -7.67
C ARG A 41 7.79 2.57 -7.03
N LEU A 42 6.95 1.91 -7.83
CA LEU A 42 5.78 1.22 -7.28
C LEU A 42 6.19 0.12 -6.29
N GLU A 43 7.28 -0.59 -6.55
CA GLU A 43 7.78 -1.69 -5.68
C GLU A 43 8.12 -1.24 -4.26
N ASN A 44 8.59 0.00 -4.08
CA ASN A 44 9.00 0.55 -2.79
C ASN A 44 8.10 1.69 -2.30
N LEU A 45 6.96 1.93 -2.96
CA LEU A 45 6.07 3.06 -2.68
C LEU A 45 5.59 3.08 -1.22
N LYS A 46 5.13 1.93 -0.73
CA LYS A 46 4.62 1.78 0.64
C LYS A 46 5.72 2.03 1.68
N GLU A 47 6.89 1.44 1.47
CA GLU A 47 8.05 1.59 2.35
C GLU A 47 8.53 3.05 2.37
N TYR A 48 8.65 3.65 1.19
CA TYR A 48 9.02 5.04 1.03
C TYR A 48 8.07 5.98 1.77
N LEU A 49 6.76 5.88 1.51
CA LEU A 49 5.77 6.70 2.22
C LEU A 49 5.77 6.39 3.72
N GLY A 50 5.95 5.13 4.11
CA GLY A 50 5.99 4.70 5.50
C GLY A 50 7.14 5.32 6.30
N SER A 51 8.29 5.56 5.65
CA SER A 51 9.48 6.18 6.24
C SER A 51 9.34 7.69 6.52
N LEU A 52 8.38 8.37 5.87
CA LEU A 52 8.15 9.79 6.04
C LEU A 52 7.46 10.09 7.39
N LYS A 53 7.72 11.28 7.93
CA LYS A 53 7.06 11.78 9.14
C LYS A 53 5.78 12.53 8.77
N TYR A 54 4.63 12.05 9.24
CA TYR A 54 3.31 12.65 9.05
C TYR A 54 2.38 12.20 10.18
N SER A 55 1.29 12.93 10.43
CA SER A 55 0.37 12.67 11.54
C SER A 55 -0.91 11.93 11.13
N LYS A 56 -1.42 12.17 9.93
CA LYS A 56 -2.68 11.60 9.41
C LYS A 56 -2.42 10.68 8.23
N SER A 57 -1.75 11.16 7.20
CA SER A 57 -1.53 10.36 5.99
C SER A 57 -0.39 10.89 5.13
N ALA A 58 0.28 9.99 4.42
CA ALA A 58 1.15 10.30 3.29
C ALA A 58 0.50 9.81 2.01
N ARG A 59 0.42 10.66 0.99
CA ARG A 59 -0.23 10.35 -0.28
C ARG A 59 0.70 10.69 -1.44
N VAL A 60 0.77 9.81 -2.43
CA VAL A 60 1.21 10.18 -3.78
C VAL A 60 -0.02 10.53 -4.58
N LEU A 61 0.03 11.68 -5.26
CA LEU A 61 -1.01 12.14 -6.15
C LEU A 61 -0.36 12.61 -7.45
N CYS A 62 -0.87 12.08 -8.56
CA CYS A 62 -0.46 12.44 -9.91
C CYS A 62 -1.66 13.03 -10.66
N LEU A 63 -1.43 14.21 -11.23
CA LEU A 63 -2.40 15.03 -11.95
C LEU A 63 -1.93 15.22 -13.39
N ASP A 64 -2.80 15.79 -14.21
CA ASP A 64 -2.51 16.17 -15.60
C ASP A 64 -1.96 15.01 -16.44
N ASN A 65 -2.72 13.91 -16.55
CA ASN A 65 -2.31 12.68 -17.25
C ASN A 65 -0.95 12.14 -16.76
N CYS A 66 -0.71 12.25 -15.46
CA CYS A 66 0.50 11.82 -14.77
C CYS A 66 1.76 12.62 -15.09
N ALA A 67 1.63 13.79 -15.74
CA ALA A 67 2.76 14.69 -15.93
C ALA A 67 3.25 15.27 -14.59
N ASN A 68 2.33 15.52 -13.66
CA ASN A 68 2.61 16.21 -12.40
C ASN A 68 2.33 15.31 -11.19
N CYS A 69 3.36 14.63 -10.67
CA CYS A 69 3.25 13.86 -9.45
C CYS A 69 3.84 14.60 -8.24
N GLY A 70 3.24 14.39 -7.06
CA GLY A 70 3.75 14.92 -5.81
C GLY A 70 3.44 14.05 -4.60
N ILE A 71 4.27 14.18 -3.57
CA ILE A 71 3.98 13.67 -2.22
C ILE A 71 3.23 14.75 -1.44
N TYR A 72 2.14 14.34 -0.82
CA TYR A 72 1.32 15.11 0.08
C TYR A 72 1.40 14.51 1.47
N LEU A 73 1.86 15.27 2.45
CA LEU A 73 1.86 14.90 3.85
C LEU A 73 0.77 15.71 4.56
N ASP A 74 -0.19 15.00 5.16
CA ASP A 74 -1.32 15.59 5.88
C ASP A 74 -2.11 16.61 5.04
N GLY A 75 -2.19 16.36 3.73
CA GLY A 75 -2.89 17.21 2.75
C GLY A 75 -2.02 18.29 2.11
N ASN A 76 -0.79 18.52 2.59
CA ASN A 76 0.11 19.54 2.05
C ASN A 76 1.15 18.92 1.11
N LYS A 77 1.30 19.47 -0.09
CA LYS A 77 2.35 19.04 -1.03
C LYS A 77 3.73 19.37 -0.45
N THR A 78 4.59 18.37 -0.29
CA THR A 78 5.93 18.54 0.28
C THR A 78 7.05 18.32 -0.73
N LYS A 79 6.80 17.50 -1.77
CA LYS A 79 7.81 17.16 -2.77
C LYS A 79 7.16 16.90 -4.12
N SER A 80 7.77 17.40 -5.19
CA SER A 80 7.43 17.01 -6.58
C SER A 80 8.24 15.78 -6.99
N ILE A 81 7.64 14.93 -7.81
CA ILE A 81 8.26 13.69 -8.29
C ILE A 81 8.07 13.62 -9.79
N ASP A 82 9.16 13.54 -10.52
CA ASP A 82 9.11 13.48 -11.97
C ASP A 82 9.25 12.03 -12.46
N GLY A 83 8.43 11.66 -13.45
CA GLY A 83 8.52 10.37 -14.12
C GLY A 83 8.28 9.15 -13.22
N PHE A 84 7.39 9.28 -12.23
CA PHE A 84 7.00 8.17 -11.37
C PHE A 84 6.12 7.15 -12.11
N VAL A 85 5.04 7.64 -12.71
CA VAL A 85 4.11 6.90 -13.56
C VAL A 85 3.77 7.74 -14.80
N ASP A 86 3.17 7.12 -15.80
CA ASP A 86 2.62 7.77 -16.99
C ASP A 86 1.14 7.37 -17.14
N ASP A 87 0.47 7.87 -18.17
CA ASP A 87 -0.96 7.66 -18.46
C ASP A 87 -1.34 6.19 -18.70
N SER A 88 -0.38 5.27 -18.84
CA SER A 88 -0.65 3.83 -18.92
C SER A 88 -1.01 3.20 -17.57
N VAL A 89 -0.85 3.93 -16.46
CA VAL A 89 -1.17 3.41 -15.13
C VAL A 89 -2.66 3.17 -14.96
N LYS A 90 -3.02 1.99 -14.47
CA LYS A 90 -4.39 1.63 -14.10
C LYS A 90 -4.43 1.10 -12.69
N THR A 91 -5.52 1.41 -11.99
CA THR A 91 -5.73 0.96 -10.62
C THR A 91 -6.97 0.08 -10.58
N TYR A 92 -6.90 -1.04 -9.89
CA TYR A 92 -7.99 -1.99 -9.75
C TYR A 92 -8.28 -2.24 -8.27
N ARG A 93 -9.56 -2.42 -7.95
CA ARG A 93 -10.00 -2.85 -6.62
C ARG A 93 -10.58 -4.25 -6.73
N TYR A 94 -10.24 -5.09 -5.76
CA TYR A 94 -10.79 -6.44 -5.69
C TYR A 94 -12.24 -6.41 -5.21
N ASP A 95 -13.11 -7.11 -5.94
CA ASP A 95 -14.48 -7.42 -5.57
C ASP A 95 -14.66 -8.94 -5.52
N ASN A 96 -15.35 -9.44 -4.50
CA ASN A 96 -15.51 -10.88 -4.30
C ASN A 96 -16.32 -11.56 -5.42
N SER A 97 -17.17 -10.81 -6.14
CA SER A 97 -18.06 -11.35 -7.16
C SER A 97 -17.46 -11.25 -8.56
N TYR A 98 -16.63 -10.23 -8.81
CA TYR A 98 -16.14 -9.88 -10.14
C TYR A 98 -14.61 -9.87 -10.27
N GLY A 99 -13.88 -10.18 -9.19
CA GLY A 99 -12.41 -10.09 -9.16
C GLY A 99 -11.92 -8.65 -9.19
N PHE A 100 -10.79 -8.40 -9.84
CA PHE A 100 -10.23 -7.05 -9.97
C PHE A 100 -11.03 -6.19 -10.96
N ILE A 101 -11.68 -5.15 -10.44
CA ILE A 101 -12.43 -4.15 -11.23
C ILE A 101 -11.62 -2.86 -11.33
N GLU A 102 -11.50 -2.30 -12.54
CA GLU A 102 -10.81 -1.03 -12.76
C GLU A 102 -11.51 0.12 -12.01
N GLN A 103 -10.74 0.84 -11.20
CA GLN A 103 -11.21 1.98 -10.43
C GLN A 103 -10.85 3.27 -11.16
N LYS A 104 -11.87 3.91 -11.75
CA LYS A 104 -11.75 5.28 -12.22
C LYS A 104 -11.59 6.21 -11.01
N GLN A 105 -10.47 6.91 -10.94
CA GLN A 105 -10.22 7.85 -9.85
C GLN A 105 -11.18 9.03 -9.96
N LYS A 106 -11.75 9.44 -8.82
CA LYS A 106 -12.63 10.62 -8.76
C LYS A 106 -11.78 11.88 -8.81
N THR A 107 -12.40 12.99 -9.20
CA THR A 107 -11.74 14.28 -9.35
C THR A 107 -11.19 14.84 -8.02
N PHE A 108 -10.07 15.56 -8.12
CA PHE A 108 -9.42 16.26 -7.01
C PHE A 108 -9.77 17.74 -7.10
N PHE A 109 -10.05 18.40 -5.97
CA PHE A 109 -10.18 19.85 -5.94
C PHE A 109 -8.94 20.43 -5.28
N ASN A 110 -8.25 21.33 -5.96
CA ASN A 110 -7.10 22.01 -5.39
C ASN A 110 -7.53 23.12 -4.41
N ALA A 111 -6.56 23.80 -3.79
CA ALA A 111 -6.82 24.84 -2.78
C ALA A 111 -7.64 26.03 -3.31
N ASP A 112 -7.60 26.25 -4.62
CA ASP A 112 -8.33 27.31 -5.32
C ASP A 112 -9.74 26.85 -5.76
N GLY A 113 -10.13 25.62 -5.42
CA GLY A 113 -11.43 25.04 -5.78
C GLY A 113 -11.53 24.59 -7.23
N VAL A 114 -10.41 24.48 -7.95
CA VAL A 114 -10.39 23.99 -9.33
C VAL A 114 -10.38 22.48 -9.35
N GLU A 115 -11.24 21.90 -10.19
CA GLU A 115 -11.33 20.47 -10.43
C GLU A 115 -10.18 19.98 -11.31
N GLU A 116 -9.43 19.02 -10.80
CA GLU A 116 -8.27 18.41 -11.45
C GLU A 116 -8.48 16.90 -11.61
N ASN A 117 -8.11 16.38 -12.77
CA ASN A 117 -8.23 14.95 -13.06
C ASN A 117 -7.07 14.19 -12.41
N ILE A 118 -7.44 13.24 -11.55
CA ILE A 118 -6.48 12.32 -10.93
C ILE A 118 -6.19 11.19 -11.91
N CYS A 119 -4.92 11.03 -12.31
CA CYS A 119 -4.50 9.86 -13.06
C CYS A 119 -4.10 8.70 -12.13
N PHE A 120 -3.48 9.03 -10.99
CA PHE A 120 -3.01 8.05 -10.01
C PHE A 120 -3.04 8.66 -8.61
N SER A 121 -3.51 7.89 -7.65
CA SER A 121 -3.35 8.20 -6.24
C SER A 121 -3.13 6.94 -5.43
N TYR A 122 -2.28 7.06 -4.42
CA TYR A 122 -2.07 6.04 -3.42
C TYR A 122 -1.83 6.71 -2.06
N THR A 123 -2.62 6.32 -1.07
CA THR A 123 -2.58 6.86 0.29
C THR A 123 -2.09 5.80 1.26
N LEU A 124 -1.26 6.24 2.21
CA LEU A 124 -0.82 5.50 3.38
C LEU A 124 -1.29 6.25 4.62
N ASP A 125 -2.05 5.60 5.49
CA ASP A 125 -2.54 6.20 6.73
C ASP A 125 -1.47 6.22 7.84
N ASN A 126 -1.81 6.80 8.99
CA ASN A 126 -0.94 6.87 10.16
C ASN A 126 -0.60 5.49 10.76
N ASN A 127 -1.42 4.47 10.52
CA ASN A 127 -1.18 3.07 10.90
C ASN A 127 -0.30 2.33 9.88
N LYS A 128 0.21 3.03 8.86
CA LYS A 128 0.99 2.46 7.75
C LYS A 128 0.18 1.48 6.91
N ILE A 129 -1.15 1.59 6.93
CA ILE A 129 -2.08 0.84 6.10
C ILE A 129 -2.29 1.62 4.81
N GLY A 130 -2.07 0.95 3.68
CA GLY A 130 -2.18 1.55 2.36
C GLY A 130 -3.51 1.25 1.69
N ASP A 131 -3.79 1.97 0.62
CA ASP A 131 -4.90 1.65 -0.27
C ASP A 131 -4.80 0.20 -0.76
N GLN A 132 -5.90 -0.55 -0.63
CA GLN A 132 -5.96 -1.95 -1.02
C GLN A 132 -6.31 -2.07 -2.50
N VAL A 133 -5.31 -1.84 -3.34
CA VAL A 133 -5.47 -1.82 -4.79
C VAL A 133 -4.40 -2.65 -5.49
N LEU A 134 -4.74 -3.13 -6.68
CA LEU A 134 -3.78 -3.68 -7.64
C LEU A 134 -3.47 -2.60 -8.67
N ILE A 135 -2.19 -2.34 -8.92
CA ILE A 135 -1.77 -1.31 -9.88
C ILE A 135 -1.19 -2.02 -11.11
N GLU A 136 -1.72 -1.75 -12.28
CA GLU A 136 -1.13 -2.14 -13.56
C GLU A 136 -0.29 -0.99 -14.10
N TYR A 137 0.96 -1.27 -14.43
CA TYR A 137 1.86 -0.29 -15.04
C TYR A 137 2.94 -1.03 -15.83
N LYS A 138 3.13 -0.65 -17.11
CA LYS A 138 4.15 -1.23 -18.00
C LYS A 138 4.13 -2.76 -18.02
N ASN A 139 2.94 -3.34 -18.21
CA ASN A 139 2.68 -4.79 -18.27
C ASN A 139 3.08 -5.57 -16.99
N LYS A 140 3.09 -4.89 -15.84
CA LYS A 140 3.30 -5.49 -14.53
C LYS A 140 2.15 -5.13 -13.61
N PHE A 141 1.86 -6.02 -12.67
CA PHE A 141 0.78 -5.87 -11.70
C PHE A 141 1.37 -5.83 -10.31
N TYR A 142 1.17 -4.73 -9.60
CA TYR A 142 1.73 -4.44 -8.28
C TYR A 142 0.62 -4.56 -7.24
N ASP A 143 0.70 -5.56 -6.38
CA ASP A 143 -0.33 -5.81 -5.36
C ASP A 143 -0.04 -5.00 -4.09
N MET A 144 -0.77 -3.90 -3.92
CA MET A 144 -0.66 -3.05 -2.74
C MET A 144 -1.54 -3.54 -1.59
N THR A 145 -2.33 -4.61 -1.76
CA THR A 145 -3.26 -5.11 -0.74
C THR A 145 -2.58 -5.78 0.45
N THR A 146 -1.28 -6.11 0.34
CA THR A 146 -0.49 -6.64 1.47
C THR A 146 -0.31 -5.58 2.56
N TYR A 147 -0.25 -5.95 3.83
CA TYR A 147 -0.06 -4.95 4.91
C TYR A 147 1.43 -4.71 5.21
N LEU A 148 2.11 -5.76 5.67
CA LEU A 148 3.49 -5.68 6.20
C LEU A 148 4.53 -6.34 5.28
N GLN A 149 4.11 -6.81 4.10
CA GLN A 149 4.99 -7.49 3.17
C GLN A 149 5.38 -6.56 2.03
N LYS A 150 6.57 -6.79 1.48
CA LYS A 150 7.02 -6.17 0.25
C LYS A 150 5.96 -6.35 -0.84
N THR A 151 5.72 -5.30 -1.63
CA THR A 151 4.75 -5.32 -2.73
C THR A 151 5.05 -6.46 -3.71
N PRO A 152 4.19 -7.48 -3.81
CA PRO A 152 4.32 -8.53 -4.81
C PRO A 152 4.13 -7.96 -6.22
N VAL A 153 4.87 -8.50 -7.18
CA VAL A 153 4.79 -8.08 -8.59
C VAL A 153 4.49 -9.29 -9.46
N TYR A 154 3.41 -9.21 -10.23
CA TYR A 154 2.94 -10.26 -11.11
C TYR A 154 3.12 -9.87 -12.58
N LYS A 155 3.26 -10.89 -13.44
CA LYS A 155 3.38 -10.72 -14.89
C LYS A 155 2.01 -10.58 -15.59
N SER A 156 0.92 -10.94 -14.92
CA SER A 156 -0.43 -10.89 -15.47
C SER A 156 -1.46 -10.67 -14.37
N MET A 157 -2.63 -10.13 -14.75
CA MET A 157 -3.78 -9.99 -13.86
C MET A 157 -4.25 -11.34 -13.32
N GLN A 158 -4.26 -12.38 -14.16
CA GLN A 158 -4.64 -13.74 -13.74
C GLN A 158 -3.74 -14.25 -12.61
N ALA A 159 -2.42 -14.06 -12.71
CA ALA A 159 -1.51 -14.49 -11.66
C ALA A 159 -1.74 -13.75 -10.32
N ALA A 160 -2.14 -12.48 -10.37
CA ALA A 160 -2.52 -11.74 -9.18
C ALA A 160 -3.85 -12.24 -8.60
N GLN A 161 -4.83 -12.56 -9.45
CA GLN A 161 -6.12 -13.12 -9.06
C GLN A 161 -5.94 -14.49 -8.38
N ASP A 162 -5.20 -15.40 -9.01
CA ASP A 162 -4.90 -16.74 -8.47
C ASP A 162 -4.21 -16.64 -7.10
N ALA A 163 -3.25 -15.71 -6.95
CA ALA A 163 -2.58 -15.49 -5.68
C ALA A 163 -3.54 -15.01 -4.59
N LYS A 164 -4.48 -14.12 -4.92
CA LYS A 164 -5.49 -13.61 -3.99
C LYS A 164 -6.46 -14.70 -3.55
N GLU A 165 -6.97 -15.48 -4.49
CA GLU A 165 -7.91 -16.58 -4.22
C GLU A 165 -7.27 -17.66 -3.35
N ASN A 166 -6.00 -18.01 -3.61
CA ASN A 166 -5.25 -18.94 -2.77
C ASN A 166 -5.11 -18.45 -1.32
N LEU A 167 -4.87 -17.15 -1.12
CA LEU A 167 -4.83 -16.56 0.22
C LEU A 167 -6.19 -16.61 0.91
N VAL A 168 -7.27 -16.29 0.21
CA VAL A 168 -8.64 -16.36 0.76
C VAL A 168 -8.98 -17.79 1.18
N ASN A 169 -8.68 -18.77 0.33
CA ASN A 169 -8.91 -20.19 0.62
C ASN A 169 -8.09 -20.70 1.81
N ALA A 170 -6.89 -20.16 2.03
CA ALA A 170 -6.04 -20.52 3.17
C ALA A 170 -6.56 -19.98 4.51
N VAL A 171 -7.34 -18.89 4.50
CA VAL A 171 -7.89 -18.26 5.72
C VAL A 171 -9.27 -18.82 6.08
N ILE A 172 -10.04 -19.32 5.10
CA ILE A 172 -11.37 -19.93 5.32
C ILE A 172 -11.27 -21.37 5.85
N ARG A 173 -10.13 -22.05 5.60
CA ARG A 173 -9.83 -23.37 6.17
C ARG A 173 -9.36 -23.29 7.61
#